data_AF-A0A085GIL8-F1
#
_entry.id   AF-A0A085GIL8-F1
#
_cell.length_a   1.000
_cell.length_b   1.000
_cell.length_c   1.000
_cell.angle_alpha   90.00
_cell.angle_beta   90.00
_cell.angle_gamma   90.00
#
_symmetry.space_group_name_H-M   'P 1'
#
loop_
_entity.id
_entity.type
_entity.pdbx_description
1 polymer ?
#
loop_
_entity_poly.entity_id
_entity_poly.type
_entity_poly.pdbx_seq_one_letter_code
_entity_poly.pdbx_strand_id
1 'polypeptide(L)'
;MKTIKGFEGLLAIYKQLPKVGGFFVDKEFSNERSVIKNSDYYLAESEEEDEDMEDDYDTWLEYPTFKAIIENKLEHHPTSSNEDLLEAVIYYLEMDDFLD
;
A
#
# COMPACT_ATOMS: atom_id res chain seq x y z
N MET A 1 2.34 13.41 9.76
CA MET A 1 1.74 12.33 8.95
C MET A 1 1.56 12.84 7.54
N LYS A 2 1.84 11.98 6.56
CA LYS A 2 1.65 12.30 5.15
C LYS A 2 0.48 11.51 4.58
N THR A 3 -0.52 12.22 4.04
CA THR A 3 -1.65 11.61 3.33
C THR A 3 -1.34 11.45 1.84
N ILE A 4 -1.63 10.26 1.31
CA ILE A 4 -1.53 9.88 -0.09
C ILE A 4 -2.92 9.52 -0.60
N LYS A 5 -3.32 10.13 -1.72
CA LYS A 5 -4.67 9.99 -2.27
C LYS A 5 -4.72 8.86 -3.30
N GLY A 6 -5.44 7.79 -2.97
CA GLY A 6 -5.70 6.66 -3.84
C GLY A 6 -4.47 5.90 -4.30
N PHE A 7 -4.72 4.84 -5.08
CA PHE A 7 -3.68 3.95 -5.57
C PHE A 7 -2.67 4.65 -6.49
N GLU A 8 -3.11 5.60 -7.31
CA GLU A 8 -2.21 6.38 -8.16
C GLU A 8 -1.22 7.21 -7.34
N GLY A 9 -1.66 7.72 -6.18
CA GLY A 9 -0.78 8.41 -5.24
C GLY A 9 0.32 7.48 -4.70
N LEU A 10 -0.04 6.24 -4.36
CA LEU A 10 0.93 5.22 -3.92
C LEU A 10 1.95 4.92 -5.02
N LEU A 11 1.48 4.72 -6.26
CA LEU A 11 2.35 4.52 -7.43
C LEU A 11 3.24 5.72 -7.74
N ALA A 12 2.86 6.95 -7.38
CA ALA A 12 3.71 8.11 -7.57
C ALA A 12 4.91 8.14 -6.61
N ILE A 13 4.80 7.48 -5.44
CA ILE A 13 5.80 7.55 -4.38
C ILE A 13 6.54 6.23 -4.12
N TYR A 14 6.15 5.10 -4.71
CA TYR A 14 6.65 3.77 -4.33
C TYR A 14 8.19 3.61 -4.38
N LYS A 15 8.87 4.32 -5.27
CA LYS A 15 10.35 4.32 -5.36
C LYS A 15 11.04 5.10 -4.25
N GLN A 16 10.30 6.00 -3.58
CA GLN A 16 10.78 6.91 -2.54
C GLN A 16 10.41 6.44 -1.14
N LEU A 17 9.69 5.31 -1.03
CA LEU A 17 9.28 4.78 0.27
C LEU A 17 10.50 4.39 1.12
N PRO A 18 10.40 4.53 2.45
CA PRO A 18 11.40 4.00 3.38
C PRO A 18 11.59 2.48 3.23
N LYS A 19 12.69 1.97 3.80
CA LYS A 19 13.00 0.52 3.77
C LYS A 19 12.15 -0.30 4.74
N VAL A 20 11.55 0.34 5.73
CA VAL A 20 10.78 -0.26 6.83
C VAL A 20 9.52 0.58 7.07
N GLY A 21 8.50 -0.04 7.66
CA GLY A 21 7.19 0.59 7.90
C GLY A 21 6.11 0.13 6.92
N GLY A 22 4.88 0.56 7.16
CA GLY A 22 3.72 0.19 6.37
C GLY A 22 2.76 1.35 6.15
N PHE A 23 1.84 1.17 5.19
CA PHE A 23 0.77 2.12 4.97
C PHE A 23 -0.30 1.95 6.03
N PHE A 24 -0.69 3.05 6.64
CA PHE A 24 -1.88 3.12 7.48
C PHE A 24 -3.11 3.47 6.65
N VAL A 25 -4.26 2.97 7.07
CA VAL A 25 -5.58 3.18 6.46
C VAL A 25 -6.64 3.41 7.54
N ASP A 26 -7.79 3.98 7.16
CA ASP A 26 -8.92 4.13 8.08
C ASP A 26 -9.42 2.74 8.57
N LYS A 27 -9.97 2.67 9.79
CA LYS A 27 -10.43 1.41 10.42
C LYS A 27 -11.54 0.68 9.66
N GLU A 28 -12.26 1.39 8.78
CA GLU A 28 -13.28 0.80 7.91
C GLU A 28 -12.72 0.32 6.56
N PHE A 29 -11.40 0.37 6.36
CA PHE A 29 -10.76 -0.07 5.13
C PHE A 29 -10.98 -1.57 4.86
N SER A 30 -11.15 -1.92 3.59
CA SER A 30 -11.25 -3.30 3.14
C SER A 30 -10.39 -3.52 1.90
N ASN A 31 -9.99 -4.77 1.67
CA ASN A 31 -9.23 -5.16 0.48
C ASN A 31 -10.08 -5.19 -0.82
N GLU A 32 -11.26 -4.59 -0.80
CA GLU A 32 -12.04 -4.42 -2.02
C GLU A 32 -11.32 -3.52 -3.01
N ARG A 33 -11.29 -3.92 -4.28
CA ARG A 33 -10.69 -3.16 -5.39
C ARG A 33 -11.04 -1.68 -5.38
N SER A 34 -12.31 -1.36 -5.14
CA SER A 34 -12.79 0.03 -5.19
C SER A 34 -12.29 0.86 -4.00
N VAL A 35 -12.07 0.23 -2.85
CA VAL A 35 -11.53 0.84 -1.65
C VAL A 35 -10.04 1.10 -1.83
N ILE A 36 -9.26 0.07 -2.20
CA ILE A 36 -7.83 0.21 -2.49
C ILE A 36 -7.57 1.31 -3.54
N LYS A 37 -8.43 1.40 -4.56
CA LYS A 37 -8.26 2.40 -5.61
C LYS A 37 -8.41 3.84 -5.10
N ASN A 38 -9.33 4.09 -4.18
CA ASN A 38 -9.84 5.44 -3.90
C ASN A 38 -9.58 5.95 -2.47
N SER A 39 -9.17 5.09 -1.54
CA SER A 39 -8.94 5.47 -0.15
C SER A 39 -7.77 6.43 0.03
N ASP A 40 -7.77 7.09 1.19
CA ASP A 40 -6.60 7.78 1.71
C ASP A 40 -5.65 6.77 2.35
N TYR A 41 -4.36 6.99 2.17
CA TYR A 41 -3.29 6.23 2.79
C TYR A 41 -2.42 7.16 3.60
N TYR A 42 -1.96 6.71 4.76
CA TYR A 42 -1.19 7.53 5.67
C TYR A 42 0.19 6.91 5.91
N LEU A 43 1.20 7.76 5.90
CA LEU A 43 2.58 7.41 6.19
C LEU A 43 3.03 8.23 7.39
N ALA A 44 3.56 7.56 8.41
CA ALA A 44 4.26 8.20 9.51
C ALA A 44 5.52 8.92 9.02
N GLU A 45 5.81 10.09 9.57
CA GLU A 45 7.01 10.89 9.28
C GLU A 45 8.11 10.70 10.34
N SER A 46 7.80 10.03 11.46
CA SER A 46 8.72 9.65 12.54
C SER A 46 8.28 8.32 13.18
N GLU A 47 9.18 7.69 13.96
CA GLU A 47 8.89 6.48 14.75
C GLU A 47 7.84 6.74 15.85
N GLU A 48 7.93 7.90 16.53
CA GLU A 48 6.92 8.34 17.52
C GLU A 48 5.53 8.49 16.87
N GLU A 49 5.46 9.01 15.65
CA GLU A 49 4.19 9.10 14.92
C GLU A 49 3.70 7.73 14.45
N ASP A 50 4.59 6.81 14.09
CA ASP A 50 4.23 5.44 13.71
C ASP A 50 3.52 4.74 14.89
N GLU A 51 4.08 4.85 16.10
CA GLU A 51 3.47 4.33 17.33
C GLU A 51 2.12 4.99 17.64
N ASP A 52 2.02 6.32 17.53
CA ASP A 52 0.76 7.06 17.78
C ASP A 52 -0.34 6.72 16.76
N MET A 53 0.03 6.39 15.52
CA MET A 53 -0.94 6.10 14.45
C MET A 53 -1.67 4.77 14.63
N GLU A 54 -1.09 3.80 15.35
CA GLU A 54 -1.74 2.51 15.63
C GLU A 54 -3.01 2.64 16.50
N ASP A 55 -3.15 3.73 17.26
CA ASP A 55 -4.36 3.97 18.07
C ASP A 55 -5.57 4.36 17.20
N ASP A 56 -5.34 5.04 16.07
CA ASP A 56 -6.38 5.66 15.24
C ASP A 56 -6.58 4.98 13.88
N TYR A 57 -5.57 4.28 13.36
CA TYR A 57 -5.55 3.67 12.02
C TYR A 57 -5.13 2.20 12.06
N ASP A 58 -5.47 1.46 11.00
CA ASP A 58 -4.99 0.10 10.81
C ASP A 58 -3.79 0.06 9.86
N THR A 59 -2.83 -0.83 10.11
CA THR A 59 -1.73 -1.11 9.20
C THR A 59 -2.19 -2.04 8.08
N TRP A 60 -2.04 -1.63 6.84
CA TRP A 60 -2.52 -2.37 5.67
C TRP A 60 -1.44 -3.21 4.99
N LEU A 61 -0.38 -2.57 4.48
CA LEU A 61 0.64 -3.24 3.69
C LEU A 61 2.00 -2.59 3.94
N GLU A 62 3.02 -3.42 4.17
CA GLU A 62 4.39 -2.93 4.34
C GLU A 62 4.92 -2.26 3.05
N TYR A 63 5.63 -1.16 3.21
CA TYR A 63 6.31 -0.47 2.10
C TYR A 63 7.20 -1.41 1.25
N PRO A 64 8.09 -2.25 1.85
CA PRO A 64 8.91 -3.18 1.08
C PRO A 64 8.09 -4.18 0.27
N THR A 65 7.00 -4.70 0.84
CA THR A 65 6.11 -5.66 0.16
C THR A 65 5.40 -5.01 -1.01
N PHE A 66 4.78 -3.85 -0.80
CA PHE A 66 4.16 -3.08 -1.88
C PHE A 66 5.16 -2.81 -3.02
N LYS A 67 6.36 -2.32 -2.68
CA LYS A 67 7.40 -2.06 -3.67
C LYS A 67 7.79 -3.32 -4.44
N ALA A 68 7.96 -4.46 -3.76
CA ALA A 68 8.31 -5.73 -4.38
C ALA A 68 7.24 -6.19 -5.37
N ILE A 69 5.94 -6.05 -5.05
CA ILE A 69 4.84 -6.38 -5.96
C ILE A 69 4.92 -5.54 -7.23
N ILE A 70 5.06 -4.21 -7.10
CA ILE A 70 5.12 -3.30 -8.23
C ILE A 70 6.35 -3.57 -9.10
N GLU A 71 7.53 -3.74 -8.49
CA GLU A 71 8.77 -4.02 -9.22
C GLU A 71 8.72 -5.37 -9.93
N ASN A 72 8.24 -6.43 -9.26
CA ASN A 72 8.09 -7.76 -9.87
C ASN A 72 7.15 -7.72 -11.08
N LYS A 73 6.01 -7.04 -10.96
CA LYS A 73 5.05 -6.91 -12.06
C LYS A 73 5.66 -6.15 -13.25
N LEU A 74 6.37 -5.05 -13.01
CA LEU A 74 7.02 -4.27 -14.06
C LEU A 74 8.24 -4.98 -14.68
N GLU A 75 8.94 -5.83 -13.94
CA GLU A 75 10.05 -6.63 -14.47
C GLU A 75 9.55 -7.65 -15.51
N HIS A 76 8.45 -8.34 -15.22
CA HIS A 76 7.88 -9.36 -16.10
C HIS A 76 6.95 -8.77 -17.17
N HIS A 77 6.33 -7.62 -16.88
CA HIS A 77 5.38 -6.93 -17.74
C HIS A 77 5.64 -5.41 -17.75
N PRO A 78 6.68 -4.92 -18.45
CA PRO A 78 7.11 -3.51 -18.41
C PRO A 78 6.08 -2.49 -18.91
N THR A 79 5.08 -2.92 -19.67
CA THR A 79 4.00 -2.06 -20.18
C THR A 79 2.71 -2.16 -19.35
N SER A 80 2.79 -2.71 -18.14
CA SER A 80 1.64 -2.79 -17.22
C SER A 80 1.08 -1.40 -16.93
N SER A 81 -0.23 -1.27 -17.01
CA SER A 81 -0.98 -0.07 -16.64
C SER A 81 -1.13 0.05 -15.11
N ASN A 82 -1.59 1.21 -14.63
CA ASN A 82 -1.95 1.39 -13.22
C ASN A 82 -3.01 0.35 -12.76
N GLU A 83 -3.94 -0.02 -13.64
CA GLU A 83 -4.93 -1.06 -13.32
C GLU A 83 -4.25 -2.43 -13.21
N ASP A 84 -3.31 -2.78 -14.09
CA ASP A 84 -2.57 -4.05 -14.00
C ASP A 84 -1.73 -4.16 -12.72
N LEU A 85 -1.24 -3.02 -12.22
CA LEU A 85 -0.52 -2.92 -10.95
C LEU A 85 -1.46 -3.04 -9.75
N LEU A 86 -2.65 -2.45 -9.82
CA LEU A 86 -3.69 -2.61 -8.80
C LEU A 86 -4.14 -4.07 -8.69
N GLU A 87 -4.38 -4.74 -9.82
CA GLU A 87 -4.71 -6.17 -9.84
C GLU A 87 -3.59 -7.02 -9.25
N ALA A 88 -2.31 -6.65 -9.44
CA ALA A 88 -1.19 -7.38 -8.84
C ALA A 88 -1.17 -7.25 -7.30
N VAL A 89 -1.52 -6.09 -6.76
CA VAL A 89 -1.64 -5.87 -5.31
C VAL A 89 -2.83 -6.62 -4.74
N ILE A 90 -3.99 -6.57 -5.40
CA ILE A 90 -5.18 -7.35 -4.99
C ILE A 90 -4.88 -8.85 -5.01
N TYR A 91 -4.27 -9.34 -6.09
CA TYR A 91 -3.88 -10.75 -6.21
C TYR A 91 -2.92 -11.16 -5.09
N TYR A 92 -1.96 -10.30 -4.73
CA TYR A 92 -1.09 -10.57 -3.58
C TYR A 92 -1.93 -10.70 -2.31
N LEU A 93 -2.80 -9.73 -2.02
CA LEU A 93 -3.61 -9.74 -0.79
C LEU A 93 -4.59 -10.93 -0.72
N GLU A 94 -5.14 -11.38 -1.84
CA GLU A 94 -6.03 -12.56 -1.91
C GLU A 94 -5.26 -13.88 -1.78
N MET A 95 -4.00 -13.93 -2.24
CA MET A 95 -3.18 -15.16 -2.22
C MET A 95 -2.28 -15.26 -0.99
N ASP A 96 -2.02 -14.14 -0.30
CA ASP A 96 -1.29 -14.04 0.97
C ASP A 96 -2.19 -14.33 2.18
N ASP A 97 -3.29 -15.06 1.95
CA ASP A 97 -4.21 -15.68 2.94
C ASP A 97 -3.51 -16.69 3.87
N PHE A 98 -2.17 -16.62 4.00
CA PHE A 98 -1.40 -17.15 5.13
C PHE A 98 -1.36 -16.19 6.34
N LEU A 99 -1.97 -15.00 6.22
CA LEU A 99 -2.13 -14.02 7.31
C LEU A 99 -3.43 -14.21 8.13
N ASP A 100 -4.23 -15.25 7.85
CA ASP A 100 -5.39 -15.69 8.65
C ASP A 100 -5.05 -16.88 9.59
#